data_AF-A0A2W5CXH3-F1
#
_entry.id   AF-A0A2W5CXH3-F1
#
_cell.length_a   1.000
_cell.length_b   1.000
_cell.length_c   1.000
_cell.angle_alpha   90.00
_cell.angle_beta   90.00
_cell.angle_gamma   90.00
#
_symmetry.space_group_name_H-M   'P 1'
#
loop_
_entity.id
_entity.type
_entity.pdbx_description
1 polymer ?
#
loop_
_entity_poly.entity_id
_entity_poly.type
_entity_poly.pdbx_seq_one_letter_code
_entity_poly.pdbx_strand_id
1 'polypeptide(L)'
;MRALLLSLLLLPGLAFAEACVVHSQDEHVEVKICQQNRSIPSGLFRSGYCEPQLKDQKVDVSFVEQCPGGAFGVCSGARTSNMPYLEDIHYYGVASDARFLKPACEGQSQGQWITPKAD
;
A
#
# COMPACT_ATOMS: atom_id res chain seq x y z
N MET A 1 19.40 45.40 1.19
CA MET A 1 18.86 44.35 2.08
C MET A 1 17.41 44.04 1.73
N ARG A 2 17.15 43.26 0.68
CA ARG A 2 15.78 42.81 0.31
C ARG A 2 15.77 41.48 -0.46
N ALA A 3 16.93 40.85 -0.62
CA ALA A 3 17.11 39.64 -1.42
C ALA A 3 17.30 38.37 -0.56
N LEU A 4 17.10 38.45 0.76
CA LEU A 4 17.38 37.34 1.68
C LEU A 4 16.13 36.60 2.19
N LEU A 5 14.92 36.97 1.72
CA LEU A 5 13.65 36.44 2.24
C LEU A 5 12.98 35.40 1.32
N LEU A 6 13.59 35.05 0.19
CA LEU A 6 13.00 34.10 -0.78
C LEU A 6 13.59 32.67 -0.70
N SER A 7 14.51 32.41 0.23
CA SER A 7 15.23 31.12 0.29
C SER A 7 14.52 30.03 1.11
N LEU A 8 13.36 30.29 1.71
CA LEU A 8 12.73 29.37 2.69
C LEU A 8 11.62 28.46 2.12
N LEU A 9 11.50 28.33 0.79
CA LEU A 9 10.42 27.56 0.15
C LEU A 9 10.82 26.20 -0.44
N LEU A 10 12.06 25.73 -0.22
CA LEU A 10 12.50 24.39 -0.62
C LEU A 10 12.76 23.48 0.58
N LEU A 11 11.82 23.40 1.52
CA LEU A 11 11.76 22.19 2.36
C LEU A 11 11.23 21.09 1.43
N PRO A 12 12.04 20.11 0.98
CA PRO A 12 11.47 18.91 0.40
C PRO A 12 10.54 18.37 1.49
N GLY A 13 9.24 18.37 1.23
CA GLY A 13 8.33 17.60 2.04
C GLY A 13 8.92 16.19 2.03
N LEU A 14 9.45 15.76 3.18
CA LEU A 14 9.85 14.39 3.40
C LEU A 14 8.54 13.60 3.32
N ALA A 15 8.11 13.30 2.10
CA ALA A 15 7.18 12.23 1.83
C ALA A 15 7.98 10.99 2.21
N PHE A 16 7.95 10.66 3.51
CA PHE A 16 8.31 9.34 3.97
C PHE A 16 7.36 8.42 3.23
N ALA A 17 7.86 7.85 2.13
CA ALA A 17 7.20 6.73 1.51
C ALA A 17 7.05 5.72 2.65
N GLU A 18 5.81 5.40 2.97
CA GLU A 18 5.50 4.58 4.12
C GLU A 18 4.73 3.39 3.60
N ALA A 19 5.29 2.21 3.80
CA ALA A 19 4.69 0.98 3.37
C ALA A 19 4.80 -0.09 4.46
N CYS A 20 4.00 -1.13 4.32
CA CYS A 20 4.03 -2.27 5.21
C CYS A 20 3.75 -3.54 4.42
N VAL A 21 4.64 -4.51 4.58
CA VAL A 21 4.43 -5.87 4.09
C VAL A 21 3.63 -6.60 5.16
N VAL A 22 2.41 -6.98 4.80
CA VAL A 22 1.52 -7.78 5.64
C VAL A 22 1.62 -9.21 5.15
N HIS A 23 2.11 -10.06 6.04
CA HIS A 23 2.16 -11.49 5.83
C HIS A 23 1.13 -12.14 6.74
N SER A 24 0.06 -12.69 6.15
CA SER A 24 -0.90 -13.51 6.87
C SER A 24 -0.71 -14.96 6.47
N GLN A 25 -0.60 -15.83 7.47
CA GLN A 25 -0.53 -17.27 7.27
C GLN A 25 -1.68 -17.92 8.04
N ASP A 26 -2.54 -18.63 7.33
CA ASP A 26 -3.44 -19.64 7.91
C ASP A 26 -3.01 -21.05 7.48
N GLU A 27 -3.72 -22.09 7.92
CA GLU A 27 -3.35 -23.49 7.61
C GLU A 27 -3.38 -23.85 6.11
N HIS A 28 -3.95 -22.99 5.24
CA HIS A 28 -4.22 -23.31 3.84
C HIS A 28 -3.74 -22.23 2.85
N VAL A 29 -3.53 -20.98 3.28
CA VAL A 29 -3.24 -19.84 2.43
C VAL A 29 -2.18 -18.93 3.07
N GLU A 30 -1.09 -18.71 2.31
CA GLU A 30 -0.10 -17.68 2.60
C GLU A 30 -0.45 -16.44 1.77
N VAL A 31 -0.99 -15.41 2.41
CA VAL A 31 -1.29 -14.13 1.73
C VAL A 31 -0.20 -13.14 2.08
N LYS A 32 0.55 -12.73 1.05
CA LYS A 32 1.53 -11.67 1.17
C LYS A 32 1.08 -10.49 0.32
N ILE A 33 0.77 -9.39 0.99
CA ILE A 33 0.51 -8.11 0.35
C ILE A 33 1.45 -7.06 0.91
N CYS A 34 1.62 -5.97 0.18
CA CYS A 34 2.23 -4.77 0.71
C CYS A 34 1.33 -3.57 0.43
N GLN A 35 1.03 -2.81 1.46
CA GLN A 35 0.30 -1.54 1.32
C GLN A 35 1.31 -0.41 1.32
N GLN A 36 1.12 0.55 0.42
CA GLN A 36 1.97 1.73 0.28
C GLN A 36 1.12 2.98 0.38
N ASN A 37 1.44 3.80 1.38
CA ASN A 37 0.75 5.04 1.68
C ASN A 37 0.98 6.07 0.56
N ARG A 38 -0.10 6.70 0.09
CA ARG A 38 -0.03 7.88 -0.79
C ARG A 38 -0.51 9.15 -0.11
N SER A 39 -1.59 9.06 0.66
CA SER A 39 -2.21 10.25 1.27
C SER A 39 -2.82 9.99 2.65
N ILE A 40 -2.61 8.80 3.22
CA ILE A 40 -3.14 8.42 4.53
C ILE A 40 -2.25 9.05 5.60
N PRO A 41 -2.80 9.69 6.65
CA PRO A 41 -2.01 10.15 7.78
C PRO A 41 -1.24 8.99 8.42
N SER A 42 0.06 9.15 8.67
CA SER A 42 0.97 8.04 9.07
C SER A 42 0.48 7.23 10.27
N GLY A 43 -0.03 7.89 11.31
CA GLY A 43 -0.61 7.20 12.47
C GLY A 43 -1.81 6.32 12.11
N LEU A 44 -2.67 6.79 11.19
CA LEU A 44 -3.82 6.03 10.69
C LEU A 44 -3.36 4.90 9.76
N PHE A 45 -2.34 5.13 8.94
CA PHE A 45 -1.80 4.10 8.06
C PHE A 45 -1.24 2.92 8.86
N ARG A 46 -0.39 3.19 9.85
CA ARG A 46 0.21 2.15 10.71
C ARG A 46 -0.82 1.34 11.49
N SER A 47 -1.78 2.01 12.12
CA SER A 47 -2.71 1.37 13.06
C SER A 47 -4.01 0.85 12.42
N GLY A 48 -4.39 1.36 11.25
CA GLY A 48 -5.67 1.03 10.60
C GLY A 48 -5.53 0.26 9.29
N TYR A 49 -4.48 0.53 8.51
CA TYR A 49 -4.28 -0.11 7.20
C TYR A 49 -3.30 -1.27 7.34
N CYS A 50 -2.10 -1.00 7.87
CA CYS A 50 -1.03 -1.98 8.01
C CYS A 50 -1.25 -3.09 9.05
N GLU A 51 -2.19 -2.90 9.97
CA GLU A 51 -2.48 -3.86 11.04
C GLU A 51 -3.94 -4.34 10.93
N PRO A 52 -4.29 -5.10 9.88
CA PRO A 52 -5.64 -5.64 9.76
C PRO A 52 -5.87 -6.66 10.88
N GLN A 53 -6.89 -6.41 11.71
CA GLN A 53 -7.32 -7.33 12.76
C GLN A 53 -8.08 -8.50 12.11
N LEU A 54 -7.34 -9.47 11.57
CA LEU A 54 -7.90 -10.70 11.01
C LEU A 54 -8.17 -11.69 12.14
N LYS A 55 -9.45 -12.02 12.33
CA LYS A 55 -9.88 -12.96 13.37
C LYS A 55 -9.26 -14.33 13.11
N ASP A 56 -8.64 -14.91 14.14
CA ASP A 56 -8.05 -16.25 14.15
C ASP A 56 -6.84 -16.46 13.20
N GLN A 57 -6.15 -15.39 12.77
CA GLN A 57 -4.94 -15.46 11.93
C GLN A 57 -3.73 -14.78 12.59
N LYS A 58 -2.53 -15.35 12.40
CA LYS A 58 -1.27 -14.69 12.78
C LYS A 58 -0.87 -13.76 11.65
N VAL A 59 -0.85 -12.46 11.94
CA VAL A 59 -0.45 -11.42 11.00
C VAL A 59 0.91 -10.89 11.43
N ASP A 60 1.93 -11.05 10.57
CA ASP A 60 3.24 -10.45 10.74
C ASP A 60 3.36 -9.23 9.82
N VAL A 61 3.61 -8.06 10.42
CA VAL A 61 3.70 -6.78 9.70
C VAL A 61 5.13 -6.26 9.74
N SER A 62 5.70 -5.94 8.59
CA SER A 62 7.02 -5.33 8.46
C SER A 62 6.91 -3.98 7.77
N PHE A 63 7.24 -2.91 8.49
CA PHE A 63 7.27 -1.56 7.93
C PHE A 63 8.53 -1.34 7.09
N VAL A 64 8.33 -0.77 5.90
CA VAL A 64 9.38 -0.49 4.91
C VAL A 64 9.11 0.88 4.27
N GLU A 65 10.12 1.48 3.65
CA GLU A 65 9.94 2.76 2.97
C GLU A 65 9.10 2.61 1.69
N GLN A 66 9.29 1.53 0.94
CA GLN A 66 8.56 1.28 -0.30
C GLN A 66 8.23 -0.20 -0.42
N CYS A 67 7.09 -0.50 -1.06
CA CYS A 67 6.77 -1.89 -1.36
C CYS A 67 7.83 -2.49 -2.29
N PRO A 68 8.34 -3.70 -1.96
CA PRO A 68 9.38 -4.34 -2.77
C PRO A 68 8.89 -4.67 -4.18
N GLY A 69 9.85 -4.90 -5.09
CA GLY A 69 9.55 -5.44 -6.41
C GLY A 69 9.02 -6.88 -6.36
N GLY A 70 8.57 -7.40 -7.50
CA GLY A 70 8.10 -8.79 -7.63
C GLY A 70 6.62 -9.02 -7.35
N ALA A 71 5.83 -7.94 -7.19
CA ALA A 71 4.38 -8.06 -7.20
C ALA A 71 3.89 -8.51 -8.59
N PHE A 72 2.95 -9.45 -8.65
CA PHE A 72 2.34 -9.85 -9.93
C PHE A 72 1.23 -8.87 -10.36
N GLY A 73 0.76 -8.04 -9.43
CA GLY A 73 -0.31 -7.06 -9.64
C GLY A 73 -0.26 -5.97 -8.59
N VAL A 74 -0.60 -4.74 -8.98
CA VAL A 74 -0.70 -3.59 -8.10
C VAL A 74 -2.06 -2.92 -8.29
N CYS A 75 -2.81 -2.76 -7.21
CA CYS A 75 -3.99 -1.89 -7.20
C CYS A 75 -3.55 -0.47 -6.82
N SER A 76 -3.40 0.41 -7.81
CA SER A 76 -2.92 1.77 -7.57
C SER A 76 -4.04 2.74 -7.23
N GLY A 77 -3.83 3.59 -6.23
CA GLY A 77 -4.81 4.59 -5.81
C GLY A 77 -6.10 3.95 -5.27
N ALA A 78 -5.97 2.83 -4.57
CA ALA A 78 -7.05 2.14 -3.91
C ALA A 78 -7.60 2.94 -2.71
N ARG A 79 -8.90 2.79 -2.47
CA ARG A 79 -9.59 3.23 -1.25
C ARG A 79 -10.09 2.00 -0.51
N THR A 80 -9.70 1.82 0.75
CA THR A 80 -10.10 0.66 1.57
C THR A 80 -11.04 1.03 2.72
N SER A 81 -11.41 2.31 2.82
CA SER A 81 -12.42 2.81 3.77
C SER A 81 -13.31 3.87 3.10
N ASN A 82 -14.41 4.27 3.76
CA ASN A 82 -15.25 5.40 3.31
C ASN A 82 -14.52 6.76 3.38
N MET A 83 -13.23 6.78 3.71
CA MET A 83 -12.40 7.97 3.75
C MET A 83 -11.76 8.25 2.39
N PRO A 84 -11.46 9.52 2.04
CA PRO A 84 -10.94 9.90 0.73
C PRO A 84 -9.44 9.59 0.54
N TYR A 85 -8.83 8.77 1.41
CA TYR A 85 -7.41 8.50 1.35
C TYR A 85 -7.05 7.40 0.35
N LEU A 86 -5.84 7.48 -0.18
CA LEU A 86 -5.34 6.59 -1.22
C LEU A 86 -4.12 5.82 -0.73
N GLU A 87 -4.04 4.58 -1.18
CA GLU A 87 -2.88 3.70 -1.08
C GLU A 87 -2.64 2.95 -2.39
N ASP A 88 -1.46 2.38 -2.55
CA ASP A 88 -1.23 1.33 -3.53
C ASP A 88 -1.15 -0.03 -2.81
N ILE A 89 -1.79 -1.07 -3.35
CA ILE A 89 -1.77 -2.43 -2.79
C ILE A 89 -1.05 -3.35 -3.75
N HIS A 90 0.10 -3.86 -3.32
CA HIS A 90 0.95 -4.77 -4.09
C HIS A 90 0.65 -6.21 -3.68
N TYR A 91 0.32 -7.06 -4.66
CA TYR A 91 -0.01 -8.47 -4.45
C TYR A 91 1.16 -9.36 -4.87
N TYR A 92 1.59 -10.23 -3.96
CA TYR A 92 2.65 -11.21 -4.17
C TYR A 92 2.07 -12.63 -4.11
N GLY A 93 2.76 -13.59 -4.72
CA GLY A 93 2.30 -14.99 -4.78
C GLY A 93 1.89 -15.40 -6.18
N VAL A 94 0.72 -16.05 -6.32
CA VAL A 94 0.31 -16.72 -7.55
C VAL A 94 -0.41 -15.76 -8.50
N ALA A 95 0.19 -15.50 -9.66
CA ALA A 95 -0.35 -14.55 -10.64
C ALA A 95 -1.78 -14.89 -11.13
N SER A 96 -2.22 -16.15 -11.05
CA SER A 96 -3.59 -16.54 -11.42
C SER A 96 -4.67 -15.90 -10.54
N ASP A 97 -4.33 -15.46 -9.33
CA ASP A 97 -5.26 -14.82 -8.40
C ASP A 97 -5.67 -13.42 -8.86
N ALA A 98 -4.94 -12.84 -9.82
CA ALA A 98 -5.31 -11.59 -10.49
C ALA A 98 -6.74 -11.62 -11.06
N ARG A 99 -7.27 -12.81 -11.43
CA ARG A 99 -8.66 -12.95 -11.91
C ARG A 99 -9.71 -12.54 -10.88
N PHE A 100 -9.38 -12.60 -9.59
CA PHE A 100 -10.26 -12.18 -8.49
C PHE A 100 -9.87 -10.79 -7.97
N LEU A 101 -8.56 -10.54 -7.87
CA LEU A 101 -8.04 -9.31 -7.28
C LEU A 101 -8.24 -8.09 -8.19
N LYS A 102 -8.13 -8.25 -9.52
CA LYS A 102 -8.34 -7.14 -10.45
C LYS A 102 -9.77 -6.57 -10.39
N PRO A 103 -10.84 -7.37 -10.51
CA PRO A 103 -12.20 -6.86 -10.36
C PRO A 103 -12.46 -6.21 -9.00
N ALA A 104 -11.89 -6.76 -7.91
CA ALA A 104 -12.03 -6.19 -6.58
C ALA A 104 -11.32 -4.82 -6.49
N CYS A 105 -10.10 -4.71 -7.02
CA CYS A 105 -9.36 -3.45 -7.09
C CYS A 105 -10.16 -2.35 -7.80
N GLU A 106 -10.65 -2.64 -9.00
CA GLU A 106 -11.31 -1.65 -9.86
C GLU A 106 -12.72 -1.33 -9.37
N GLY A 107 -13.47 -2.34 -8.90
CA GLY A 107 -14.87 -2.18 -8.50
C GLY A 107 -15.06 -1.75 -7.05
N GLN A 108 -14.40 -2.43 -6.10
CA GLN A 108 -14.62 -2.21 -4.68
C GLN A 108 -13.70 -1.10 -4.15
N SER A 109 -12.41 -1.20 -4.45
CA SER A 109 -11.42 -0.22 -3.99
C SER A 109 -11.33 1.02 -4.88
N GLN A 110 -12.00 1.01 -6.04
CA GLN A 110 -11.97 2.11 -7.02
C GLN A 110 -10.55 2.52 -7.45
N GLY A 111 -9.61 1.56 -7.39
CA GLY A 111 -8.23 1.74 -7.82
C GLY A 111 -8.06 1.40 -9.30
N GLN A 112 -6.84 1.57 -9.79
CA GLN A 112 -6.44 1.14 -11.14
C GLN A 112 -5.53 -0.07 -11.04
N TRP A 113 -5.89 -1.15 -11.74
CA TRP A 113 -5.04 -2.33 -11.80
C TRP A 113 -3.84 -2.09 -12.73
N ILE A 114 -2.65 -2.33 -12.20
CA ILE A 114 -1.38 -2.28 -12.93
C ILE A 114 -0.77 -3.67 -12.88
N THR A 115 -0.38 -4.19 -14.04
CA THR A 115 0.47 -5.38 -14.13
C THR A 115 1.92 -4.92 -14.19
N PRO A 116 2.73 -5.15 -13.13
CA PRO A 116 4.14 -4.79 -13.14
C PRO A 116 4.88 -5.56 -14.23
N LYS A 117 5.90 -4.93 -14.82
CA LYS A 117 6.80 -5.65 -15.72
C LYS A 117 7.64 -6.60 -14.87
N ALA A 118 7.84 -7.82 -15.34
CA ALA A 118 8.89 -8.67 -14.81
C ALA A 118 10.23 -8.04 -15.22
N ASP A 119 11.05 -7.69 -14.24
CA ASP A 119 12.43 -7.24 -14.44
C ASP A 119 13.35 -8.43 -14.76
#